data_AF-A0A8H7P9F4-F1
#
_entry.id   AF-A0A8H7P9F4-F1
#
_cell.length_a   1.000
_cell.length_b   1.000
_cell.length_c   1.000
_cell.angle_alpha   90.00
_cell.angle_beta   90.00
_cell.angle_gamma   90.00
#
_symmetry.space_group_name_H-M   'P 1'
#
loop_
_entity.id
_entity.type
_entity.pdbx_description
1 polymer ?
#
loop_
_entity_poly.entity_id
_entity_poly.type
_entity_poly.pdbx_seq_one_letter_code
_entity_poly.pdbx_strand_id
1 'polypeptide(L)'
;MITLCSLVFLLAYTALATDWIDYPTNGFATMTHYTLPEDFVAACGCTPDSTHYPTAAMSQMAYGSSTAYGPSCGRCFNLTLLNTFTSDPPFYPQVKNSVIIKVTDLCPLGGNGWCSATANKPNAGGAYLNFDLAWPSSSIPSDFFPSNITLYVIQDFGVWNVSYESVNCLQDWEGGQASDALGSAADIGSVCCPANPTPFGNETCPSYSDANGIPPDTTNTGAELAPSIPCSYLFMTCVLSGSLLFWIL
;
A
#
# COMPACT_ATOMS: atom_id res chain seq x y z
N MET A 1 33.66 -44.12 -20.49
CA MET A 1 32.99 -43.76 -19.22
C MET A 1 33.31 -42.30 -18.93
N ILE A 2 32.52 -41.38 -19.46
CA ILE A 2 32.67 -39.93 -19.22
C ILE A 2 31.40 -39.51 -18.49
N THR A 3 31.53 -39.41 -17.18
CA THR A 3 30.53 -38.86 -16.27
C THR A 3 31.14 -37.58 -15.73
N LEU A 4 30.73 -36.41 -16.25
CA LEU A 4 30.82 -35.07 -15.64
C LEU A 4 30.62 -34.03 -16.76
N CYS A 5 29.38 -33.69 -17.11
CA CYS A 5 29.09 -32.37 -17.75
C CYS A 5 27.58 -32.09 -17.87
N SER A 6 26.82 -32.23 -16.79
CA SER A 6 25.41 -31.81 -16.75
C SER A 6 25.16 -30.88 -15.57
N LEU A 7 25.97 -29.81 -15.45
CA LEU A 7 25.88 -28.88 -14.34
C LEU A 7 26.00 -27.42 -14.79
N VAL A 8 25.18 -27.02 -15.76
CA VAL A 8 25.05 -25.67 -16.31
C VAL A 8 23.69 -25.65 -17.01
N PHE A 9 22.63 -24.88 -16.72
CA PHE A 9 22.38 -23.62 -16.04
C PHE A 9 20.91 -23.70 -15.54
N LEU A 10 20.67 -24.04 -14.27
CA LEU A 10 19.42 -23.69 -13.59
C LEU A 10 19.63 -22.29 -13.01
N LEU A 11 19.61 -21.28 -13.88
CA LEU A 11 19.41 -19.90 -13.45
C LEU A 11 17.99 -19.85 -12.91
N ALA A 12 17.86 -20.09 -11.60
CA ALA A 12 16.67 -19.72 -10.86
C ALA A 12 16.46 -18.23 -11.09
N TYR A 13 15.47 -17.90 -11.91
CA TYR A 13 14.80 -16.62 -11.79
C TYR A 13 14.15 -16.62 -10.41
N THR A 14 14.90 -16.21 -9.39
CA THR A 14 14.28 -15.69 -8.18
C THR A 14 13.55 -14.44 -8.67
N ALA A 15 12.24 -14.57 -8.90
CA ALA A 15 11.39 -13.40 -8.88
C ALA A 15 11.78 -12.63 -7.62
N LEU A 16 12.25 -11.39 -7.79
CA LEU A 16 12.37 -10.48 -6.66
C LEU A 16 10.92 -10.32 -6.20
N ALA A 17 10.51 -11.12 -5.22
CA ALA A 17 9.29 -10.83 -4.49
C ALA A 17 9.47 -9.40 -4.00
N THR A 18 8.57 -8.51 -4.41
CA THR A 18 8.52 -7.19 -3.79
C THR A 18 8.21 -7.45 -2.33
N ASP A 19 9.12 -7.10 -1.42
CA ASP A 19 8.87 -7.22 0.01
C ASP A 19 7.84 -6.15 0.40
N TRP A 20 6.55 -6.47 0.21
CA TRP A 20 5.44 -5.76 0.82
C TRP A 20 5.63 -5.78 2.35
N ILE A 21 5.17 -4.75 3.04
CA ILE A 21 5.23 -4.69 4.50
C ILE A 21 4.18 -5.64 5.05
N ASP A 22 4.65 -6.71 5.70
CA ASP A 22 3.83 -7.49 6.61
C ASP A 22 3.68 -6.73 7.93
N TYR A 23 2.46 -6.71 8.47
CA TYR A 23 2.17 -6.02 9.71
C TYR A 23 1.24 -6.84 10.62
N PRO A 24 1.47 -6.79 11.95
CA PRO A 24 0.64 -7.49 12.92
C PRO A 24 -0.79 -6.94 12.95
N THR A 25 -1.71 -7.67 13.60
CA THR A 25 -3.12 -7.27 13.73
C THR A 25 -3.32 -6.02 14.59
N ASN A 26 -2.34 -5.60 15.38
CA ASN A 26 -2.34 -4.32 16.08
C ASN A 26 -0.94 -3.72 16.10
N GLY A 27 -0.84 -2.41 16.28
CA GLY A 27 0.44 -1.72 16.31
C GLY A 27 0.30 -0.20 16.29
N PHE A 28 1.35 0.46 15.84
CA PHE A 28 1.40 1.92 15.70
C PHE A 28 1.62 2.29 14.23
N ALA A 29 1.01 3.41 13.84
CA ALA A 29 1.13 3.98 12.50
C ALA A 29 1.16 5.51 12.60
N THR A 30 1.52 6.17 11.50
CA THR A 30 1.12 7.56 11.31
C THR A 30 -0.27 7.61 10.68
N MET A 31 -0.97 8.73 10.88
CA MET A 31 -2.21 9.05 10.21
C MET A 31 -2.16 10.47 9.68
N THR A 32 -2.61 10.64 8.45
CA THR A 32 -2.90 11.92 7.80
C THR A 32 -4.35 11.96 7.37
N HIS A 33 -4.75 12.99 6.64
CA HIS A 33 -6.02 13.00 5.94
C HIS A 33 -5.90 13.60 4.54
N TYR A 34 -6.84 13.21 3.69
CA TYR A 34 -7.02 13.72 2.34
C TYR A 34 -8.51 13.84 2.01
N THR A 35 -8.84 14.75 1.09
CA THR A 35 -10.21 14.88 0.59
C THR A 35 -10.48 13.84 -0.47
N LEU A 36 -11.49 13.00 -0.23
CA LEU A 36 -12.02 12.05 -1.19
C LEU A 36 -13.43 12.51 -1.59
N PRO A 37 -13.72 12.73 -2.90
CA PRO A 37 -15.07 13.04 -3.34
C PRO A 37 -16.04 11.91 -3.00
N GLU A 38 -17.28 12.25 -2.63
CA GLU A 38 -18.35 11.25 -2.54
C GLU A 38 -18.55 10.57 -3.91
N ASP A 39 -18.88 9.28 -3.85
CA ASP A 39 -19.08 8.38 -4.98
C ASP A 39 -17.83 8.16 -5.86
N PHE A 40 -16.63 8.41 -5.31
CA PHE A 40 -15.38 8.12 -5.99
C PHE A 40 -15.01 6.63 -5.94
N VAL A 41 -14.56 6.08 -7.07
CA VAL A 41 -14.02 4.72 -7.14
C VAL A 41 -12.52 4.75 -6.86
N ALA A 42 -12.15 4.46 -5.61
CA ALA A 42 -10.78 4.41 -5.12
C ALA A 42 -9.97 3.19 -5.64
N ALA A 43 -8.69 3.07 -5.29
CA ALA A 43 -7.77 2.05 -5.83
C ALA A 43 -8.19 0.59 -5.55
N CYS A 44 -9.03 0.33 -4.55
CA CYS A 44 -9.62 -0.99 -4.38
C CYS A 44 -10.74 -1.29 -5.39
N GLY A 45 -11.18 -0.32 -6.20
CA GLY A 45 -11.95 -0.48 -7.45
C GLY A 45 -13.35 -1.07 -7.34
N CYS A 46 -13.94 -1.08 -6.15
CA CYS A 46 -15.13 -1.90 -5.89
C CYS A 46 -16.46 -1.17 -5.92
N THR A 47 -16.59 -0.08 -5.15
CA THR A 47 -17.86 0.59 -4.98
C THR A 47 -17.71 2.06 -4.58
N PRO A 48 -18.38 2.98 -5.30
CA PRO A 48 -18.44 4.39 -4.92
C PRO A 48 -19.12 4.58 -3.55
N ASP A 49 -20.10 3.74 -3.20
CA ASP A 49 -20.91 3.91 -2.00
C ASP A 49 -20.10 3.77 -0.69
N SER A 50 -18.90 3.17 -0.76
CA SER A 50 -17.99 3.10 0.38
C SER A 50 -17.56 4.47 0.91
N THR A 51 -17.60 5.53 0.08
CA THR A 51 -17.23 6.90 0.49
C THR A 51 -18.21 7.53 1.47
N HIS A 52 -19.42 6.99 1.59
CA HIS A 52 -20.42 7.44 2.58
C HIS A 52 -20.14 6.92 3.99
N TYR A 53 -19.05 6.17 4.18
CA TYR A 53 -18.62 5.58 5.44
C TYR A 53 -17.13 5.88 5.70
N PRO A 54 -16.62 5.71 6.93
CA PRO A 54 -15.23 6.04 7.22
C PRO A 54 -14.28 5.14 6.43
N THR A 55 -13.45 5.74 5.57
CA THR A 55 -12.50 5.02 4.73
C THR A 55 -11.12 5.66 4.82
N ALA A 56 -10.10 4.91 4.41
CA ALA A 56 -8.74 5.41 4.35
C ALA A 56 -7.96 4.82 3.18
N ALA A 57 -6.98 5.59 2.71
CA ALA A 57 -5.90 5.07 1.90
C ALA A 57 -4.81 4.48 2.80
N MET A 58 -4.19 3.37 2.38
CA MET A 58 -3.06 2.79 3.12
C MET A 58 -1.75 2.99 2.36
N SER A 59 -0.65 3.26 3.07
CA SER A 59 0.68 3.42 2.46
C SER A 59 1.05 2.24 1.58
N GLN A 60 1.47 2.48 0.34
CA GLN A 60 1.66 1.51 -0.74
C GLN A 60 2.27 0.17 -0.33
N MET A 61 3.36 0.22 0.44
CA MET A 61 4.08 -1.00 0.81
C MET A 61 3.29 -1.86 1.79
N ALA A 62 2.45 -1.28 2.65
CA ALA A 62 1.49 -1.99 3.48
C ALA A 62 0.15 -2.25 2.76
N TYR A 63 -0.21 -1.44 1.76
CA TYR A 63 -1.36 -1.73 0.89
C TYR A 63 -1.16 -3.02 0.09
N GLY A 64 0.08 -3.24 -0.37
CA GLY A 64 0.52 -4.47 -1.04
C GLY A 64 0.30 -4.48 -2.55
N SER A 65 0.22 -3.31 -3.18
CA SER A 65 0.14 -3.11 -4.64
C SER A 65 0.47 -1.65 -4.97
N SER A 66 0.96 -1.36 -6.17
CA SER A 66 1.37 -0.03 -6.63
C SER A 66 0.39 0.65 -7.59
N THR A 67 -0.77 0.05 -7.85
CA THR A 67 -1.71 0.59 -8.85
C THR A 67 -3.16 0.42 -8.42
N ALA A 68 -3.65 -0.81 -8.40
CA ALA A 68 -5.01 -1.15 -8.00
C ALA A 68 -4.97 -2.46 -7.22
N TYR A 69 -5.96 -2.72 -6.37
CA TYR A 69 -6.12 -3.95 -5.57
C TYR A 69 -4.83 -4.43 -4.86
N GLY A 70 -4.81 -4.29 -3.55
CA GLY A 70 -3.79 -4.90 -2.70
C GLY A 70 -4.43 -5.83 -1.67
N PRO A 71 -3.67 -6.75 -1.06
CA PRO A 71 -4.13 -7.59 0.05
C PRO A 71 -4.81 -6.83 1.20
N SER A 72 -4.51 -5.54 1.35
CA SER A 72 -5.13 -4.67 2.36
C SER A 72 -6.52 -4.16 1.99
N CYS A 73 -6.93 -4.23 0.72
CA CYS A 73 -8.24 -3.77 0.30
C CYS A 73 -9.37 -4.50 1.01
N GLY A 74 -10.31 -3.72 1.54
CA GLY A 74 -11.47 -4.24 2.27
C GLY A 74 -11.18 -4.56 3.73
N ARG A 75 -9.94 -4.50 4.21
CA ARG A 75 -9.62 -4.70 5.64
C ARG A 75 -10.10 -3.51 6.47
N CYS A 76 -10.56 -3.78 7.69
CA CYS A 76 -11.01 -2.74 8.61
C CYS A 76 -10.11 -2.61 9.83
N PHE A 77 -9.92 -1.38 10.26
CA PHE A 77 -9.05 -1.03 11.37
C PHE A 77 -9.73 -0.03 12.29
N ASN A 78 -9.66 -0.27 13.59
CA ASN A 78 -9.93 0.74 14.60
C ASN A 78 -8.65 1.58 14.81
N LEU A 79 -8.71 2.85 14.44
CA LEU A 79 -7.60 3.80 14.51
C LEU A 79 -7.85 4.78 15.65
N THR A 80 -6.90 4.91 16.58
CA THR A 80 -7.04 5.78 17.77
C THR A 80 -5.94 6.82 17.80
N LEU A 81 -6.32 8.10 17.92
CA LEU A 81 -5.39 9.23 18.01
C LEU A 81 -4.57 9.17 19.31
N LEU A 82 -3.25 9.29 19.20
CA LEU A 82 -2.34 9.29 20.35
C LEU A 82 -1.76 10.66 20.65
N ASN A 83 -1.12 11.28 19.66
CA ASN A 83 -0.51 12.60 19.76
C ASN A 83 -0.15 13.16 18.38
N THR A 84 0.15 14.45 18.30
CA THR A 84 0.81 15.05 17.14
C THR A 84 2.24 15.37 17.54
N PHE A 85 3.21 14.86 16.79
CA PHE A 85 4.64 14.95 17.13
C PHE A 85 5.38 16.04 16.34
N THR A 86 4.72 16.62 15.34
CA THR A 86 5.21 17.73 14.53
C THR A 86 4.87 19.10 15.12
N SER A 87 3.95 19.14 16.10
CA SER A 87 3.66 20.35 16.87
C SER A 87 4.74 20.61 17.92
N ASP A 88 4.92 21.88 18.29
CA ASP A 88 5.86 22.30 19.34
C ASP A 88 5.13 23.13 20.42
N PRO A 89 4.96 22.62 21.64
CA PRO A 89 5.31 21.25 22.07
C PRO A 89 4.41 20.19 21.41
N PRO A 90 4.75 18.89 21.46
CA PRO A 90 3.85 17.85 20.97
C PRO A 90 2.47 17.89 21.65
N PHE A 91 1.40 17.81 20.87
CA PHE A 91 0.03 17.84 21.38
C PHE A 91 -0.46 16.44 21.77
N TYR A 92 -0.91 16.30 23.02
CA TYR A 92 -1.53 15.09 23.55
C TYR A 92 -2.99 15.41 23.91
N PRO A 93 -3.97 14.84 23.19
CA PRO A 93 -5.38 15.13 23.47
C PRO A 93 -5.82 14.47 24.79
N GLN A 94 -6.69 15.15 25.53
CA GLN A 94 -7.26 14.61 26.78
C GLN A 94 -8.20 13.44 26.52
N VAL A 95 -8.95 13.51 25.42
CA VAL A 95 -9.82 12.44 24.92
C VAL A 95 -9.21 11.91 23.64
N LYS A 96 -8.98 10.60 23.56
CA LYS A 96 -8.46 9.95 22.36
C LYS A 96 -9.64 9.50 21.50
N ASN A 97 -9.87 10.21 20.41
CA ASN A 97 -10.89 9.83 19.45
C ASN A 97 -10.42 8.59 18.67
N SER A 98 -11.39 7.74 18.33
CA SER A 98 -11.18 6.52 17.55
C SER A 98 -12.17 6.47 16.39
N VAL A 99 -11.75 5.89 15.27
CA VAL A 99 -12.59 5.67 14.09
C VAL A 99 -12.29 4.30 13.52
N ILE A 100 -13.35 3.55 13.18
CA ILE A 100 -13.22 2.29 12.47
C ILE A 100 -13.33 2.59 10.99
N ILE A 101 -12.26 2.34 10.24
CA ILE A 101 -12.20 2.57 8.80
C ILE A 101 -12.21 1.26 8.03
N LYS A 102 -12.58 1.31 6.75
CA LYS A 102 -12.23 0.32 5.74
C LYS A 102 -11.14 0.88 4.83
N VAL A 103 -10.14 0.07 4.51
CA VAL A 103 -9.13 0.42 3.50
C VAL A 103 -9.75 0.26 2.12
N THR A 104 -9.94 1.38 1.42
CA THR A 104 -10.52 1.43 0.07
C THR A 104 -9.58 2.02 -0.96
N ASP A 105 -8.48 2.64 -0.53
CA ASP A 105 -7.59 3.38 -1.42
C ASP A 105 -6.10 3.13 -1.14
N LEU A 106 -5.28 3.59 -2.08
CA LEU A 106 -3.83 3.50 -2.08
C LEU A 106 -3.24 4.89 -1.80
N CYS A 107 -2.38 4.98 -0.80
CA CYS A 107 -1.49 6.13 -0.65
C CYS A 107 -0.14 5.79 -1.31
N PRO A 108 0.14 6.32 -2.51
CA PRO A 108 1.25 5.85 -3.34
C PRO A 108 2.61 6.15 -2.70
N LEU A 109 3.59 5.31 -3.02
CA LEU A 109 4.97 5.54 -2.63
C LEU A 109 5.51 6.77 -3.36
N GLY A 110 6.07 7.72 -2.62
CA GLY A 110 6.66 8.91 -3.23
C GLY A 110 7.35 9.83 -2.22
N GLY A 111 8.47 10.41 -2.65
CA GLY A 111 9.25 11.38 -1.89
C GLY A 111 9.65 10.91 -0.49
N ASN A 112 9.72 11.86 0.45
CA ASN A 112 9.98 11.63 1.89
C ASN A 112 8.72 11.91 2.73
N GLY A 113 7.53 11.62 2.18
CA GLY A 113 6.25 11.87 2.84
C GLY A 113 5.83 10.78 3.84
N TRP A 114 4.58 10.84 4.28
CA TRP A 114 4.03 9.91 5.28
C TRP A 114 3.82 8.50 4.72
N CYS A 115 3.60 8.35 3.42
CA CYS A 115 3.45 7.06 2.75
C CYS A 115 4.75 6.50 2.16
N SER A 116 5.91 7.08 2.50
CA SER A 116 7.22 6.71 1.94
C SER A 116 7.87 5.48 2.57
N ALA A 117 7.16 4.77 3.45
CA ALA A 117 7.71 3.60 4.13
C ALA A 117 7.96 2.45 3.14
N THR A 118 9.00 1.67 3.41
CA THR A 118 9.36 0.44 2.70
C THR A 118 9.63 -0.66 3.73
N ALA A 119 9.74 -1.92 3.30
CA ALA A 119 10.06 -3.03 4.21
C ALA A 119 11.30 -2.79 5.09
N ASN A 120 12.26 -1.99 4.61
CA ASN A 120 13.53 -1.75 5.30
C ASN A 120 13.71 -0.32 5.82
N LYS A 121 12.70 0.55 5.66
CA LYS A 121 12.81 1.98 6.01
C LYS A 121 11.45 2.54 6.44
N PRO A 122 11.31 3.09 7.66
CA PRO A 122 10.08 3.77 8.06
C PRO A 122 9.87 5.10 7.30
N ASN A 123 8.68 5.67 7.41
CA ASN A 123 8.36 7.00 6.93
C ASN A 123 8.98 8.12 7.80
N ALA A 124 8.71 9.37 7.46
CA ALA A 124 9.24 10.55 8.17
C ALA A 124 8.83 10.62 9.67
N GLY A 125 7.76 9.92 10.07
CA GLY A 125 7.32 9.81 11.47
C GLY A 125 7.90 8.59 12.21
N GLY A 126 8.75 7.80 11.57
CA GLY A 126 9.31 6.58 12.15
C GLY A 126 8.36 5.36 12.11
N ALA A 127 7.22 5.45 11.42
CA ALA A 127 6.27 4.35 11.28
C ALA A 127 6.43 3.61 9.93
N TYR A 128 6.09 2.33 9.92
CA TYR A 128 6.05 1.53 8.68
C TYR A 128 4.70 1.61 7.96
N LEU A 129 3.65 2.06 8.67
CA LEU A 129 2.31 2.20 8.15
C LEU A 129 1.90 3.68 8.20
N ASN A 130 1.21 4.13 7.16
CA ASN A 130 0.39 5.34 7.21
C ASN A 130 -1.03 5.02 6.75
N PHE A 131 -2.01 5.54 7.50
CA PHE A 131 -3.40 5.62 7.07
C PHE A 131 -3.70 7.06 6.69
N ASP A 132 -4.05 7.31 5.44
CA ASP A 132 -4.53 8.61 4.99
C ASP A 132 -6.05 8.60 5.06
N LEU A 133 -6.62 9.22 6.09
CA LEU A 133 -8.05 9.18 6.37
C LEU A 133 -8.80 10.01 5.32
N ALA A 134 -9.87 9.46 4.74
CA ALA A 134 -10.77 10.23 3.88
C ALA A 134 -11.56 11.23 4.76
N TRP A 135 -11.03 12.44 4.91
CA TRP A 135 -11.57 13.48 5.78
C TRP A 135 -11.26 14.87 5.19
N PRO A 136 -12.18 15.83 5.27
CA PRO A 136 -13.53 15.75 5.86
C PRO A 136 -14.46 14.79 5.10
N SER A 137 -15.39 14.18 5.82
CA SER A 137 -16.44 13.30 5.25
C SER A 137 -17.76 13.49 6.00
N SER A 138 -18.86 13.00 5.44
CA SER A 138 -20.20 13.00 6.06
C SER A 138 -20.34 11.98 7.21
N SER A 139 -19.46 10.97 7.24
CA SER A 139 -19.48 9.85 8.18
C SER A 139 -18.49 9.97 9.35
N ILE A 140 -17.61 10.96 9.32
CA ILE A 140 -16.64 11.22 10.38
C ILE A 140 -16.94 12.61 10.98
N PRO A 141 -17.07 12.74 12.31
CA PRO A 141 -17.31 14.04 12.93
C PRO A 141 -16.28 15.09 12.51
N SER A 142 -16.74 16.33 12.31
CA SER A 142 -15.87 17.45 11.91
C SER A 142 -14.86 17.86 13.00
N ASP A 143 -15.07 17.41 14.24
CA ASP A 143 -14.17 17.58 15.38
C ASP A 143 -13.36 16.31 15.70
N PHE A 144 -13.32 15.33 14.79
CA PHE A 144 -12.55 14.09 14.98
C PHE A 144 -11.08 14.34 15.30
N PHE A 145 -10.45 15.32 14.64
CA PHE A 145 -9.11 15.79 14.98
C PHE A 145 -9.19 16.92 16.03
N PRO A 146 -8.87 16.65 17.31
CA PRO A 146 -8.92 17.67 18.33
C PRO A 146 -7.81 18.69 18.15
N SER A 147 -8.08 19.93 18.53
CA SER A 147 -7.15 21.05 18.39
C SER A 147 -7.08 21.88 19.68
N ASN A 148 -6.03 22.70 19.78
CA ASN A 148 -5.93 23.74 20.81
C ASN A 148 -5.41 25.02 20.16
N ILE A 149 -6.32 25.73 19.50
CA ILE A 149 -6.00 26.94 18.75
C ILE A 149 -5.41 28.05 19.63
N THR A 150 -5.77 28.09 20.92
CA THR A 150 -5.22 29.06 21.87
C THR A 150 -3.73 28.86 22.10
N LEU A 151 -3.26 27.61 22.12
CA LEU A 151 -1.85 27.28 22.33
C LEU A 151 -1.06 27.23 21.01
N TYR A 152 -1.61 26.60 19.97
CA TYR A 152 -0.87 26.31 18.75
C TYR A 152 -1.19 27.24 17.57
N VAL A 153 -2.24 28.04 17.67
CA VAL A 153 -2.69 28.99 16.61
C VAL A 153 -3.04 28.28 15.28
N ILE A 154 -3.18 26.96 15.31
CA ILE A 154 -3.60 26.11 14.19
C ILE A 154 -4.75 25.21 14.65
N GLN A 155 -5.65 24.89 13.71
CA GLN A 155 -6.77 23.97 13.96
C GLN A 155 -6.41 22.54 13.56
N ASP A 156 -5.60 22.37 12.52
CA ASP A 156 -5.20 21.07 12.02
C ASP A 156 -3.68 20.90 12.15
N PHE A 157 -3.27 19.82 12.79
CA PHE A 157 -1.86 19.45 12.96
C PHE A 157 -1.31 18.66 11.76
N GLY A 158 -2.17 18.21 10.86
CA GLY A 158 -1.84 17.50 9.62
C GLY A 158 -1.42 16.04 9.78
N VAL A 159 -0.71 15.68 10.86
CA VAL A 159 -0.23 14.32 11.09
C VAL A 159 -0.35 13.91 12.56
N TRP A 160 -0.74 12.66 12.76
CA TRP A 160 -0.94 12.04 14.07
C TRP A 160 -0.16 10.73 14.19
N ASN A 161 0.36 10.45 15.39
CA ASN A 161 0.63 9.07 15.77
C ASN A 161 -0.70 8.42 16.16
N VAL A 162 -0.91 7.20 15.68
CA VAL A 162 -2.11 6.40 16.01
C VAL A 162 -1.73 5.01 16.44
N SER A 163 -2.57 4.41 17.30
CA SER A 163 -2.60 2.95 17.42
C SER A 163 -3.65 2.41 16.45
N TYR A 164 -3.38 1.25 15.87
CA TYR A 164 -4.33 0.54 15.02
C TYR A 164 -4.61 -0.85 15.58
N GLU A 165 -5.82 -1.35 15.33
CA GLU A 165 -6.23 -2.73 15.57
C GLU A 165 -7.12 -3.19 14.41
N SER A 166 -6.81 -4.36 13.83
CA SER A 166 -7.63 -5.00 12.80
C SER A 166 -8.93 -5.49 13.44
N VAL A 167 -10.07 -5.12 12.86
CA VAL A 167 -11.42 -5.47 13.36
C VAL A 167 -12.25 -6.16 12.28
N ASN A 168 -13.44 -6.66 12.63
CA ASN A 168 -14.33 -7.32 11.69
C ASN A 168 -15.15 -6.28 10.93
N CYS A 169 -14.98 -6.17 9.61
CA CYS A 169 -15.70 -5.18 8.82
C CYS A 169 -17.22 -5.32 8.86
N LEU A 170 -17.74 -6.56 8.88
CA LEU A 170 -19.18 -6.77 8.84
C LEU A 170 -19.83 -6.43 10.18
N GLN A 171 -19.09 -6.51 11.28
CA GLN A 171 -19.62 -6.27 12.62
C GLN A 171 -19.35 -4.85 13.11
N ASP A 172 -18.15 -4.33 12.85
CA ASP A 172 -17.62 -3.16 13.54
C ASP A 172 -17.53 -1.91 12.66
N TRP A 173 -17.42 -2.07 11.33
CA TRP A 173 -17.42 -0.94 10.40
C TRP A 173 -18.85 -0.53 10.05
N GLU A 174 -19.15 0.78 10.08
CA GLU A 174 -20.51 1.30 9.89
C GLU A 174 -21.13 0.87 8.55
N GLY A 175 -20.33 0.84 7.48
CA GLY A 175 -20.76 0.37 6.15
C GLY A 175 -20.87 -1.15 6.03
N GLY A 176 -20.59 -1.91 7.09
CA GLY A 176 -20.51 -3.38 7.09
C GLY A 176 -21.82 -4.10 6.77
N GLN A 177 -22.95 -3.41 6.92
CA GLN A 177 -24.30 -3.93 6.62
C GLN A 177 -24.88 -3.36 5.32
N ALA A 178 -24.22 -2.39 4.70
CA ALA A 178 -24.63 -1.81 3.43
C ALA A 178 -23.99 -2.61 2.29
N SER A 179 -24.76 -3.50 1.66
CA SER A 179 -24.27 -4.36 0.57
C SER A 179 -23.53 -3.57 -0.52
N ASP A 180 -24.05 -2.38 -0.81
CA ASP A 180 -23.57 -1.53 -1.87
C ASP A 180 -22.23 -0.88 -1.47
N ALA A 181 -21.92 -0.72 -0.19
CA ALA A 181 -20.65 -0.17 0.32
C ALA A 181 -19.57 -1.24 0.62
N LEU A 182 -19.92 -2.53 0.58
CA LEU A 182 -18.98 -3.59 0.95
C LEU A 182 -17.88 -3.81 -0.08
N GLY A 183 -18.22 -3.64 -1.36
CA GLY A 183 -17.29 -3.76 -2.47
C GLY A 183 -16.97 -5.20 -2.91
N SER A 184 -17.67 -6.22 -2.42
CA SER A 184 -17.48 -7.60 -2.90
C SER A 184 -18.46 -7.93 -4.03
N ALA A 185 -17.98 -8.13 -5.25
CA ALA A 185 -18.76 -8.79 -6.31
C ALA A 185 -18.53 -10.31 -6.24
N ALA A 186 -19.56 -11.10 -6.54
CA ALA A 186 -19.54 -12.56 -6.39
C ALA A 186 -18.63 -13.31 -7.40
N ASP A 187 -17.90 -12.59 -8.25
CA ASP A 187 -17.15 -13.18 -9.36
C ASP A 187 -15.63 -13.13 -9.11
N ILE A 188 -15.01 -14.30 -9.10
CA ILE A 188 -13.60 -14.54 -8.73
C ILE A 188 -12.63 -14.20 -9.88
N GLY A 189 -13.13 -13.47 -10.88
CA GLY A 189 -12.36 -12.76 -11.91
C GLY A 189 -12.69 -11.26 -11.99
N SER A 190 -13.45 -10.73 -11.01
CA SER A 190 -13.83 -9.33 -10.94
C SER A 190 -12.78 -8.49 -10.22
N VAL A 191 -12.73 -7.22 -10.61
CA VAL A 191 -12.00 -6.10 -10.02
C VAL A 191 -12.38 -5.79 -8.56
N CYS A 192 -12.92 -6.74 -7.81
CA CYS A 192 -13.53 -6.50 -6.50
C CYS A 192 -12.94 -7.39 -5.41
N CYS A 193 -12.69 -6.78 -4.26
CA CYS A 193 -12.05 -7.39 -3.10
C CYS A 193 -13.06 -8.01 -2.12
N PRO A 194 -12.68 -9.02 -1.33
CA PRO A 194 -13.55 -9.56 -0.28
C PRO A 194 -14.04 -8.47 0.68
N ALA A 195 -15.30 -8.57 1.11
CA ALA A 195 -15.95 -7.57 1.96
C ALA A 195 -15.32 -7.45 3.36
N ASN A 196 -14.64 -8.52 3.81
CA ASN A 196 -14.02 -8.65 5.12
C ASN A 196 -12.81 -9.59 5.04
N PRO A 197 -11.69 -9.16 4.42
CA PRO A 197 -10.47 -9.95 4.38
C PRO A 197 -9.95 -10.15 5.80
N THR A 198 -9.85 -11.40 6.25
CA THR A 198 -9.28 -11.68 7.56
C THR A 198 -7.76 -11.84 7.45
N PRO A 199 -6.96 -11.35 8.42
CA PRO A 199 -5.50 -11.47 8.42
C PRO A 199 -4.97 -12.91 8.42
N PHE A 200 -5.84 -13.91 8.67
CA PHE A 200 -5.49 -15.33 8.74
C PHE A 200 -6.29 -16.20 7.76
N GLY A 201 -7.17 -15.59 6.97
CA GLY A 201 -7.92 -16.28 5.92
C GLY A 201 -7.16 -16.25 4.61
N ASN A 202 -7.52 -17.17 3.71
CA ASN A 202 -7.10 -17.15 2.31
C ASN A 202 -7.89 -16.12 1.46
N GLU A 203 -8.62 -15.22 2.11
CA GLU A 203 -9.58 -14.29 1.50
C GLU A 203 -8.98 -12.87 1.40
N THR A 204 -7.77 -12.74 0.86
CA THR A 204 -7.17 -11.43 0.56
C THR A 204 -7.23 -11.14 -0.94
N CYS A 205 -7.16 -9.88 -1.33
CA CYS A 205 -7.07 -9.54 -2.75
C CYS A 205 -5.66 -9.83 -3.25
N PRO A 206 -5.51 -10.39 -4.46
CA PRO A 206 -4.20 -10.50 -5.07
C PRO A 206 -3.63 -9.10 -5.33
N SER A 207 -2.31 -8.98 -5.21
CA SER A 207 -1.60 -7.78 -5.67
C SER A 207 -1.70 -7.67 -7.19
N TYR A 208 -2.25 -6.56 -7.69
CA TYR A 208 -2.24 -6.27 -9.13
C TYR A 208 -0.81 -6.15 -9.67
N SER A 209 0.07 -5.49 -8.92
CA SER A 209 1.44 -5.24 -9.36
C SER A 209 2.28 -6.50 -9.42
N ASP A 210 2.05 -7.47 -8.53
CA ASP A 210 2.72 -8.78 -8.64
C ASP A 210 2.27 -9.54 -9.90
N ALA A 211 1.04 -9.32 -10.37
CA ALA A 211 0.50 -9.93 -11.58
C ALA A 211 0.85 -9.17 -12.88
N ASN A 212 1.02 -7.85 -12.83
CA ASN A 212 1.14 -6.99 -14.02
C ASN A 212 2.48 -6.21 -14.10
N GLY A 213 3.34 -6.36 -13.10
CA GLY A 213 4.56 -5.57 -12.94
C GLY A 213 4.29 -4.23 -12.26
N ILE A 214 5.35 -3.66 -11.69
CA ILE A 214 5.32 -2.30 -11.13
C ILE A 214 5.52 -1.32 -12.30
N PRO A 215 4.61 -0.35 -12.52
CA PRO A 215 4.82 0.69 -13.50
C PRO A 215 6.16 1.42 -13.26
N PRO A 216 6.90 1.81 -14.30
CA PRO A 216 8.15 2.54 -14.11
C PRO A 216 7.89 3.81 -13.30
N ASP A 217 8.76 4.07 -12.33
CA ASP A 217 8.73 5.30 -11.54
C ASP A 217 8.88 6.50 -12.51
N THR A 218 7.80 7.25 -12.71
CA THR A 218 7.78 8.46 -13.56
C THR A 218 8.10 9.72 -12.77
N THR A 219 8.50 9.61 -11.50
CA THR A 219 8.98 10.77 -10.75
C THR A 219 10.32 11.22 -11.35
N ASN A 220 10.48 12.54 -11.49
CA ASN A 220 11.65 13.14 -12.14
C ASN A 220 12.90 13.04 -11.25
N THR A 221 13.44 11.85 -11.06
CA THR A 221 14.85 11.64 -10.75
C THR A 221 15.53 11.23 -12.05
N GLY A 222 16.13 12.23 -12.70
CA GLY A 222 16.94 12.16 -13.93
C GLY A 222 17.01 10.80 -14.62
N ALA A 223 16.37 10.70 -15.79
CA ALA A 223 16.56 9.62 -16.73
C ALA A 223 18.07 9.44 -17.03
N GLU A 224 18.73 8.54 -16.31
CA GLU A 224 19.90 7.87 -16.85
C GLU A 224 19.36 6.88 -17.87
N LEU A 225 19.42 7.31 -19.13
CA LEU A 225 19.25 6.47 -20.30
C LEU A 225 20.15 5.24 -20.12
N ALA A 226 19.58 4.12 -19.69
CA ALA A 226 20.22 2.84 -19.88
C ALA A 226 20.49 2.72 -21.39
N PRO A 227 21.75 2.57 -21.84
CA PRO A 227 22.02 2.47 -23.26
C PRO A 227 21.31 1.22 -23.75
N SER A 228 20.37 1.40 -24.67
CA SER A 228 19.75 0.32 -25.41
C SER A 228 20.88 -0.46 -26.07
N ILE A 229 21.22 -1.64 -25.52
CA ILE A 229 22.16 -2.54 -26.18
C ILE A 229 21.39 -3.09 -27.39
N PRO A 230 21.76 -2.73 -28.63
CA PRO A 230 21.06 -3.27 -29.78
C PRO A 230 21.31 -4.78 -29.81
N CYS A 231 20.20 -5.52 -29.97
CA CYS A 231 20.12 -6.98 -30.03
C CYS A 231 21.06 -7.62 -31.08
N SER A 232 21.66 -6.82 -31.96
CA SER A 232 22.65 -7.24 -32.95
C SER A 232 24.00 -7.68 -32.39
N TYR A 233 24.36 -7.34 -31.14
CA TYR A 233 25.64 -7.77 -30.55
C TYR A 233 25.61 -9.16 -29.90
N LEU A 234 24.43 -9.71 -29.61
CA LEU A 234 24.27 -11.06 -29.06
C LEU A 234 24.47 -12.17 -30.11
N PHE A 235 24.39 -11.85 -31.40
CA PHE A 235 24.62 -12.82 -32.47
C PHE A 235 26.11 -12.98 -32.85
N MET A 236 26.99 -12.03 -32.50
CA MET A 236 28.40 -12.10 -32.93
C MET A 236 29.30 -12.85 -31.95
N THR A 237 28.88 -13.05 -30.70
CA THR A 237 29.63 -13.86 -29.71
C THR A 237 29.32 -15.36 -29.80
N CYS A 238 28.18 -15.75 -30.39
CA CYS A 238 27.88 -17.17 -30.68
C CYS A 238 28.54 -17.71 -31.95
N VAL A 239 28.99 -16.87 -32.89
CA VAL A 239 29.61 -17.33 -34.15
C VAL A 239 31.13 -17.49 -34.01
N LEU A 240 31.77 -16.80 -33.06
CA LEU A 240 33.21 -16.91 -32.82
C LEU A 240 33.62 -18.06 -31.89
N SER A 241 32.69 -18.67 -31.16
CA SER A 241 32.95 -19.91 -30.40
C SER A 241 32.74 -21.19 -31.22
N GLY A 242 32.05 -21.10 -32.36
CA GLY A 242 31.81 -22.24 -33.26
C GLY A 242 32.91 -22.51 -34.29
N SER A 243 33.91 -21.63 -34.44
CA SER A 243 34.95 -21.74 -35.48
C SER A 243 36.35 -22.09 -34.97
N LEU A 244 36.54 -22.22 -33.65
CA LEU A 244 37.82 -22.66 -33.06
C LEU A 244 37.92 -24.17 -32.82
N LEU A 245 36.90 -24.96 -33.19
CA LEU A 245 36.90 -26.42 -33.07
C LEU A 245 37.33 -27.17 -34.35
N PHE A 246 37.86 -26.49 -35.36
CA PHE A 246 38.33 -27.13 -36.60
C PHE A 246 39.82 -27.02 -36.90
N TRP A 247 40.61 -26.44 -35.99
CA TRP A 247 42.07 -26.43 -36.09
C TRP A 247 42.66 -26.64 -34.71
N ILE A 248 42.75 -27.89 -34.27
CA ILE A 248 43.86 -28.53 -33.53
C ILE A 248 43.39 -29.98 -33.30
N LEU A 249 43.92 -30.86 -34.16
CA LEU A 249 44.16 -32.31 -34.00
C LEU A 249 43.04 -33.20 -33.44
#